data_AF-A0A537UPE1-F1
#
_entry.id   AF-A0A537UPE1-F1
#
_cell.length_a   1.000
_cell.length_b   1.000
_cell.length_c   1.000
_cell.angle_alpha   90.00
_cell.angle_beta   90.00
_cell.angle_gamma   90.00
#
_symmetry.space_group_name_H-M   'P 1'
#
loop_
_entity.id
_entity.type
_entity.pdbx_description
1 polymer ?
#
loop_
_entity_poly.entity_id
_entity_poly.type
_entity_poly.pdbx_seq_one_letter_code
_entity_poly.pdbx_strand_id
1 'polypeptide(L)' 'LVLIEGYKAETHPKLEVYRAAVGKPLLHPNDPAIVAIASDELLPAARVPVVDLDDVERIADILIRHAAPIHAVLAHAGHG' A
#
# COMPACT_ATOMS: atom_id res chain seq x y z
N LEU A 1 -3.37 11.21 10.52
CA LEU A 1 -2.99 10.04 9.72
C LEU A 1 -2.46 8.98 10.66
N VAL A 2 -2.94 7.75 10.55
CA VAL A 2 -2.36 6.59 11.26
C VAL A 2 -1.67 5.73 10.22
N LEU A 3 -0.41 5.39 10.44
CA LEU A 3 0.35 4.47 9.61
C LEU A 3 0.47 3.15 10.36
N ILE A 4 0.19 2.07 9.66
CA ILE A 4 0.25 0.72 10.19
C ILE A 4 1.24 -0.06 9.34
N GLU A 5 2.25 -0.64 9.98
CA GLU A 5 3.17 -1.57 9.32
C GLU A 5 2.70 -3.02 9.60
N GLY A 6 2.61 -3.84 8.56
CA GLY A 6 2.08 -5.20 8.66
C GLY A 6 0.62 -5.32 8.19
N TYR A 7 -0.16 -6.20 8.83
CA TYR A 7 -1.61 -6.37 8.57
C TYR A 7 -2.00 -6.64 7.11
N LYS A 8 -1.27 -7.58 6.48
CA LYS A 8 -1.46 -7.92 5.06
C LYS A 8 -2.86 -8.45 4.72
N ALA A 9 -3.61 -9.00 5.67
CA ALA A 9 -4.94 -9.55 5.42
C ALA A 9 -6.09 -8.52 5.50
N GLU A 10 -5.82 -7.31 6.01
CA GLU A 10 -6.86 -6.30 6.25
C GLU A 10 -7.23 -5.54 4.97
N THR A 11 -8.44 -5.00 4.90
CA THR A 11 -8.98 -4.37 3.67
C THR A 11 -8.77 -2.85 3.58
N HIS A 12 -8.07 -2.25 4.54
CA HIS A 12 -7.77 -0.82 4.50
C HIS A 12 -6.78 -0.49 3.36
N PRO A 13 -6.83 0.72 2.77
CA PRO A 13 -5.90 1.14 1.73
C PRO A 13 -4.43 0.99 2.16
N LYS A 14 -3.60 0.39 1.31
CA LYS A 14 -2.20 0.08 1.56
C LYS A 14 -1.28 0.62 0.47
N LEU A 15 -0.09 1.04 0.89
CA LEU A 15 1.07 1.18 0.02
C LEU A 15 1.90 -0.11 0.14
N GLU A 16 2.08 -0.84 -0.96
CA GLU A 16 2.98 -1.99 -0.96
C GLU A 16 4.43 -1.53 -1.15
N VAL A 17 5.33 -1.95 -0.27
CA VAL A 17 6.77 -1.75 -0.45
C VAL A 17 7.36 -3.00 -1.09
N TYR A 18 7.83 -2.89 -2.34
CA TYR A 18 8.43 -3.98 -3.09
C TYR A 18 9.91 -3.67 -3.37
N ARG A 19 10.80 -4.55 -2.91
CA ARG A 19 12.22 -4.51 -3.21
C ARG A 19 12.63 -5.82 -3.87
N ALA A 20 13.16 -5.76 -5.08
CA ALA A 20 13.54 -6.96 -5.82
C ALA A 20 14.58 -7.80 -5.07
N ALA A 21 15.51 -7.14 -4.38
CA ALA A 21 16.54 -7.78 -3.55
C ALA A 21 15.98 -8.66 -2.41
N VAL A 22 14.74 -8.42 -1.96
CA VAL A 22 14.10 -9.20 -0.89
C VAL A 22 13.54 -10.53 -1.43
N GLY A 23 13.33 -10.66 -2.75
CA GLY A 23 12.90 -11.90 -3.39
C GLY A 23 11.50 -12.38 -3.02
N LYS A 24 10.65 -11.52 -2.46
CA LYS A 24 9.24 -11.83 -2.17
C LYS A 24 8.36 -11.36 -3.33
N PRO A 25 7.35 -12.14 -3.74
CA PRO A 25 6.44 -11.70 -4.80
C PRO A 25 5.61 -10.50 -4.33
N LEU A 26 5.16 -9.69 -5.31
CA LEU A 26 4.15 -8.68 -5.10
C LEU A 26 2.84 -9.31 -4.59
N LEU A 27 2.17 -8.63 -3.67
CA LEU A 27 0.78 -8.89 -3.29
C LEU A 27 -0.17 -8.37 -4.37
N HIS A 28 0.17 -7.25 -5.01
CA HIS A 28 -0.48 -6.81 -6.24
C HIS A 28 -0.30 -7.85 -7.36
N PRO A 29 -1.34 -8.17 -8.16
CA PRO A 29 -2.68 -7.58 -8.20
C PRO A 29 -3.74 -8.29 -7.33
N ASN A 30 -3.35 -9.25 -6.49
CA ASN A 30 -4.28 -10.11 -5.77
C ASN A 30 -4.90 -9.43 -4.53
N ASP A 31 -4.21 -8.45 -3.94
CA ASP A 31 -4.76 -7.61 -2.88
C ASP A 31 -5.31 -6.30 -3.50
N PRO A 32 -6.64 -6.13 -3.59
CA PRO A 32 -7.27 -4.94 -4.16
C PRO A 32 -7.15 -3.70 -3.27
N ALA A 33 -6.76 -3.86 -2.00
CA ALA A 33 -6.56 -2.75 -1.08
C ALA A 33 -5.22 -2.02 -1.33
N ILE A 34 -4.35 -2.56 -2.18
CA ILE A 34 -3.10 -1.91 -2.58
C ILE A 34 -3.42 -0.80 -3.57
N VAL A 35 -3.20 0.44 -3.14
CA VAL A 35 -3.50 1.65 -3.93
C VAL A 35 -2.29 2.19 -4.67
N ALA A 36 -1.07 1.76 -4.29
CA ALA A 36 0.19 2.11 -4.92
C ALA A 36 1.30 1.14 -4.49
N ILE A 37 2.40 1.13 -5.24
CA ILE A 37 3.61 0.37 -4.92
C ILE A 37 4.78 1.35 -4.81
N ALA A 38 5.58 1.25 -3.75
CA ALA A 38 6.89 1.88 -3.67
C ALA A 38 7.97 0.84 -4.01
N SER A 39 8.83 1.12 -5.00
CA SER A 39 9.82 0.17 -5.48
C SER A 39 11.11 0.81 -5.97
N ASP A 40 12.21 0.05 -5.89
CA ASP A 40 13.51 0.32 -6.50
C ASP A 40 13.60 -0.14 -7.97
N GLU A 41 12.53 -0.72 -8.52
CA GLU A 41 12.47 -1.17 -9.90
C GLU A 41 11.21 -0.66 -10.63
N LEU A 42 11.31 -0.60 -11.96
CA LEU A 42 10.16 -0.33 -12.83
C LEU A 42 9.27 -1.58 -12.92
N LEU A 43 7.99 -1.41 -12.60
CA LEU A 43 6.99 -2.48 -12.65
C LEU A 43 5.95 -2.18 -13.75
N PRO A 44 6.26 -2.41 -15.05
CA PRO A 44 5.38 -2.01 -16.16
C PRO A 44 4.03 -2.74 -16.19
N ALA A 45 3.91 -3.87 -15.48
CA ALA A 45 2.67 -4.62 -15.36
C ALA A 45 1.78 -4.14 -14.18
N ALA A 46 2.27 -3.24 -13.34
CA ALA A 46 1.51 -2.71 -12.21
C ALA A 46 0.31 -1.89 -12.71
N ARG A 47 -0.85 -2.13 -12.10
CA ARG A 47 -2.12 -1.42 -12.43
C ARG A 47 -2.42 -0.27 -11.48
N VAL A 48 -1.46 0.06 -10.63
CA VAL A 48 -1.49 1.14 -9.64
C VAL A 48 -0.22 1.98 -9.79
N PRO A 49 -0.19 3.23 -9.30
CA PRO A 49 1.01 4.05 -9.33
C PRO A 49 2.21 3.33 -8.69
N VAL A 50 3.35 3.38 -9.37
CA VAL A 50 4.64 2.93 -8.84
C VAL A 50 5.48 4.18 -8.57
N VAL A 51 6.03 4.29 -7.38
CA VAL A 51 6.88 5.41 -6.97
C VAL A 51 8.24 4.91 -6.48
N ASP A 52 9.25 5.74 -6.64
CA ASP A 52 10.58 5.45 -6.11
C ASP A 52 10.52 5.41 -4.57
N LEU A 53 11.32 4.54 -3.96
CA LEU A 53 11.38 4.36 -2.51
C LEU A 53 11.94 5.60 -1.80
N ASP A 54 12.76 6.39 -2.48
CA ASP A 54 13.37 7.60 -1.95
C ASP A 54 12.52 8.86 -2.24
N ASP A 55 11.43 8.74 -3.02
CA ASP A 55 10.47 9.82 -3.30
C ASP A 55 9.45 9.95 -2.15
N VAL A 56 9.95 10.40 -0.99
CA VAL A 56 9.18 10.56 0.24
C VAL A 56 7.99 11.50 0.07
N GLU A 57 8.15 12.58 -0.71
CA GLU A 57 7.09 13.55 -0.96
C GLU A 57 5.93 12.89 -1.71
N ARG A 58 6.21 12.14 -2.78
CA ARG A 58 5.18 11.47 -3.56
C ARG A 58 4.54 10.32 -2.80
N ILE A 59 5.30 9.62 -1.95
CA ILE A 59 4.77 8.64 -1.00
C ILE A 59 3.78 9.31 -0.05
N ALA A 60 4.16 10.41 0.60
CA ALA A 60 3.29 11.12 1.54
C ALA A 60 1.99 11.61 0.86
N ASP A 61 2.10 12.14 -0.35
CA ASP A 61 0.97 12.54 -1.19
C ASP A 61 -0.01 11.39 -1.46
N ILE A 62 0.50 10.21 -1.81
CA ILE A 62 -0.32 9.01 -2.04
C ILE A 62 -1.03 8.61 -0.75
N LEU A 63 -0.31 8.59 0.37
CA LEU A 63 -0.86 8.22 1.68
C LEU A 63 -1.98 9.17 2.11
N ILE A 64 -1.80 10.48 1.93
CA ILE A 64 -2.82 11.48 2.26
C ILE A 64 -4.04 11.34 1.34
N ARG A 65 -3.84 11.18 0.02
CA ARG A 65 -4.93 11.05 -0.95
C ARG A 65 -5.81 9.81 -0.73
N HIS A 66 -5.22 8.71 -0.26
CA HIS A 66 -5.93 7.43 -0.10
C HIS A 66 -6.25 7.08 1.35
N ALA A 67 -5.91 7.93 2.32
CA ALA A 67 -6.23 7.69 3.72
C ALA A 67 -7.74 7.49 3.92
N ALA A 68 -8.11 6.38 4.54
CA ALA A 68 -9.50 6.12 4.90
C ALA A 68 -9.85 6.78 6.24
N PRO A 69 -11.10 7.25 6.43
CA PRO A 69 -11.59 7.66 7.74
C PRO A 69 -11.48 6.53 8.77
N ILE A 70 -11.06 6.84 9.99
CA ILE A 70 -10.82 5.82 11.03
C ILE A 70 -12.07 4.98 11.33
N HIS A 71 -13.26 5.58 11.29
CA HIS A 71 -14.52 4.86 11.52
C HIS A 71 -14.80 3.82 10.43
N ALA A 72 -14.42 4.09 9.18
CA ALA A 72 -14.58 3.14 8.08
C ALA A 72 -13.64 1.94 8.24
N VAL A 73 -12.45 2.14 8.80
CA VAL A 73 -11.50 1.05 9.11
C VAL A 73 -11.97 0.24 10.32
N LEU A 74 -12.39 0.91 11.40
CA LEU A 74 -12.83 0.24 12.64
C LEU A 74 -14.13 -0.56 12.47
N ALA A 75 -15.04 -0.16 11.57
CA ALA A 75 -16.25 -0.91 11.27
C ALA A 75 -15.96 -2.33 10.72
N HIS A 76 -14.83 -2.53 10.07
CA HIS A 76 -14.39 -3.84 9.56
C HIS A 76 -13.68 -4.70 10.62
N ALA A 77 -13.18 -4.08 11.69
CA ALA A 77 -12.47 -4.77 12.77
C ALA A 77 -13.40 -5.39 13.84
N GLY A 78 -14.70 -5.12 13.78
CA GLY A 78 -15.69 -5.54 14.78
C GLY A 78 -16.32 -6.92 14.58
N HIS A 79 -15.89 -7.68 13.57
CA HIS A 79 -16.39 -9.04 13.29
C HIS A 79 -15.28 -10.06 13.58
N GLY A 80 -15.01 -10.29 14.86
CA GLY A 80 -14.10 -11.32 15.38
C GLY A 80 -14.73 -12.08 16.52
#